data_AF-A0A497N421-F1
#
_entry.id   AF-A0A497N421-F1
#
_cell.length_a   1.000
_cell.length_b   1.000
_cell.length_c   1.000
_cell.angle_alpha   90.00
_cell.angle_beta   90.00
_cell.angle_gamma   90.00
#
_symmetry.space_group_name_H-M   'P 1'
#
loop_
_entity.id
_entity.type
_entity.pdbx_description
1 polymer ?
#
loop_
_entity_poly.entity_id
_entity_poly.type
_entity_poly.pdbx_seq_one_letter_code
_entity_poly.pdbx_strand_id
1 'polypeptide(L)'
;MTWKIFPLRRGMFSRMPLKERIAQAVFRLETQLNRLEQAANRLHQRDREMFERCIGAKAQGDMAHAIIYANECAEIRKMHKIVLSSQLALERVVLRLKTIEEVGDILIHLGPVLSIMKETKGKLTGIIPEVSRELEEIGEFLNGTLNEVGLAPDVKTNVEASSQEAKKILEEASTIAEEKLKELYPDLPIPPSEPETGSLEAESLAETGGEAELEQPEAEPAKPIEQVQIKPLKAEPPLEEVKEKLYEYLKAHRGELALTECCRELNVSKETVNKALELLAQEGKIRLQQA
;
A
#
# COMPACT_ATOMS: atom_id res chain seq x y z
N MET A 1 38.59 19.89 -0.23
CA MET A 1 37.14 19.77 -0.01
C MET A 1 36.90 19.81 1.49
N THR A 2 36.70 21.01 2.04
CA THR A 2 36.42 21.22 3.48
C THR A 2 34.95 21.57 3.66
N TRP A 3 34.29 20.93 4.62
CA TRP A 3 32.84 20.91 4.75
C TRP A 3 32.45 21.73 5.98
N LYS A 4 31.53 22.69 5.85
CA LYS A 4 31.10 23.56 6.96
C LYS A 4 29.60 23.43 7.18
N ILE A 5 29.23 23.02 8.39
CA ILE A 5 27.84 22.76 8.79
C ILE A 5 27.45 23.74 9.89
N PHE A 6 26.35 24.46 9.71
CA PHE A 6 25.74 25.31 10.75
C PHE A 6 24.51 24.60 11.36
N PRO A 7 24.28 24.73 12.68
CA PRO A 7 23.08 24.18 13.32
C PRO A 7 21.82 24.95 12.88
N LEU A 8 20.74 24.21 12.63
CA LEU A 8 19.47 24.77 12.20
C LEU A 8 18.83 25.56 13.37
N ARG A 9 18.52 26.84 13.17
CA ARG A 9 17.64 27.57 14.10
C ARG A 9 16.25 26.92 14.05
N ARG A 10 15.77 26.43 15.20
CA ARG A 10 14.39 25.94 15.38
C ARG A 10 13.42 27.05 14.96
N GLY A 11 12.67 26.81 13.88
CA GLY A 11 11.76 27.78 13.28
C GLY A 11 10.56 28.11 14.17
N MET A 12 9.94 29.26 13.90
CA MET A 12 8.66 29.63 14.53
C MET A 12 7.56 28.65 14.10
N PHE A 13 6.87 28.08 15.09
CA PHE A 13 5.76 27.14 14.89
C PHE A 13 4.60 27.75 14.10
N SER A 14 3.99 26.98 13.19
CA SER A 14 2.87 27.41 12.34
C SER A 14 1.55 26.75 12.77
N ARG A 15 0.79 27.42 13.65
CA ARG A 15 -0.37 28.27 13.30
C ARG A 15 -1.70 27.56 12.98
N MET A 16 -1.77 26.24 12.85
CA MET A 16 -3.05 25.51 12.75
C MET A 16 -3.11 24.35 13.77
N PRO A 17 -4.14 24.27 14.64
CA PRO A 17 -4.36 23.14 15.55
C PRO A 17 -4.48 21.80 14.81
N LEU A 18 -4.06 20.72 15.47
CA LEU A 18 -4.14 19.36 14.92
C LEU A 18 -5.55 18.98 14.42
N LYS A 19 -6.59 19.29 15.22
CA LYS A 19 -7.98 18.96 14.89
C LYS A 19 -8.41 19.59 13.56
N GLU A 20 -8.07 20.86 13.35
CA GLU A 20 -8.38 21.61 12.14
C GLU A 20 -7.65 21.04 10.90
N ARG A 21 -6.39 20.59 11.07
CA ARG A 21 -5.64 19.89 10.01
C ARG A 21 -6.29 18.56 9.63
N ILE A 22 -6.75 17.77 10.61
CA ILE A 22 -7.44 16.50 10.34
C ILE A 22 -8.77 16.75 9.63
N ALA A 23 -9.57 17.72 10.09
CA ALA A 23 -10.81 18.13 9.43
C ALA A 23 -10.59 18.61 7.98
N GLN A 24 -9.52 19.39 7.73
CA GLN A 24 -9.13 19.81 6.38
C GLN A 24 -8.76 18.62 5.48
N ALA A 25 -8.05 17.62 6.01
CA ALA A 25 -7.74 16.40 5.27
C ALA A 25 -8.99 15.58 4.96
N VAL A 26 -9.90 15.41 5.93
CA VAL A 26 -11.21 14.77 5.75
C VAL A 26 -12.00 15.40 4.60
N PHE A 27 -12.14 16.73 4.59
CA PHE A 27 -12.86 17.45 3.53
C PHE A 27 -12.24 17.26 2.13
N ARG A 28 -10.90 17.27 2.02
CA ARG A 28 -10.20 17.00 0.75
C ARG A 28 -10.42 15.55 0.27
N LEU A 29 -10.47 14.58 1.20
CA LEU A 29 -10.72 13.17 0.91
C LEU A 29 -12.17 12.91 0.48
N GLU A 30 -13.16 13.53 1.15
CA GLU A 30 -14.57 13.48 0.76
C GLU A 30 -14.78 14.06 -0.66
N THR A 31 -14.04 15.12 -1.00
CA THR A 31 -14.00 15.66 -2.37
C THR A 31 -13.44 14.64 -3.38
N GLN A 32 -12.47 13.80 -2.98
CA GLN A 32 -11.96 12.73 -3.85
C GLN A 32 -12.92 11.54 -3.96
N LEU A 33 -13.64 11.18 -2.89
CA LEU A 33 -14.67 10.14 -2.93
C LEU A 33 -15.75 10.46 -3.96
N ASN A 34 -16.26 11.70 -3.97
CA ASN A 34 -17.21 12.19 -4.98
C ASN A 34 -16.63 12.08 -6.42
N ARG A 35 -15.33 12.37 -6.61
CA ARG A 35 -14.66 12.22 -7.92
C ARG A 35 -14.54 10.75 -8.36
N LEU A 36 -14.27 9.83 -7.42
CA LEU A 36 -14.21 8.39 -7.68
C LEU A 36 -15.60 7.83 -8.01
N GLU A 37 -16.64 8.22 -7.28
CA GLU A 37 -18.03 7.81 -7.54
C GLU A 37 -18.48 8.25 -8.95
N GLN A 38 -18.20 9.50 -9.32
CA GLN A 38 -18.44 9.99 -10.68
C GLN A 38 -17.64 9.18 -11.73
N ALA A 39 -16.46 8.67 -11.39
CA ALA A 39 -15.67 7.83 -12.30
C ALA A 39 -16.21 6.40 -12.42
N ALA A 40 -16.64 5.80 -11.31
CA ALA A 40 -17.33 4.51 -11.30
C ALA A 40 -18.60 4.56 -12.18
N ASN A 41 -19.43 5.60 -12.00
CA ASN A 41 -20.62 5.83 -12.81
C ASN A 41 -20.30 5.98 -14.32
N ARG A 42 -19.25 6.73 -14.68
CA ARG A 42 -18.79 6.84 -16.09
C ARG A 42 -18.31 5.49 -16.65
N LEU A 43 -17.57 4.71 -15.87
CA LEU A 43 -17.09 3.38 -16.26
C LEU A 43 -18.25 2.40 -16.44
N HIS A 44 -19.25 2.42 -15.56
CA HIS A 44 -20.45 1.56 -15.69
C HIS A 44 -21.28 1.91 -16.93
N GLN A 45 -21.44 3.20 -17.26
CA GLN A 45 -22.09 3.64 -18.51
C GLN A 45 -21.31 3.17 -19.75
N ARG A 46 -19.98 3.26 -19.72
CA ARG A 46 -19.09 2.74 -20.79
C ARG A 46 -19.16 1.23 -20.95
N ASP A 47 -19.19 0.49 -19.85
CA ASP A 47 -19.36 -0.98 -19.84
C ASP A 47 -20.65 -1.37 -20.56
N ARG A 48 -21.75 -0.70 -20.20
CA ARG A 48 -23.06 -0.92 -20.81
C ARG A 48 -23.07 -0.60 -22.30
N GLU A 49 -22.51 0.54 -22.72
CA GLU A 49 -22.41 0.90 -24.14
C GLU A 49 -21.66 -0.18 -24.95
N MET A 50 -20.50 -0.62 -24.46
CA MET A 50 -19.68 -1.63 -25.16
C MET A 50 -20.33 -3.00 -25.13
N PHE A 51 -21.05 -3.36 -24.07
CA PHE A 51 -21.81 -4.61 -24.00
C PHE A 51 -23.01 -4.63 -24.98
N GLU A 52 -23.79 -3.54 -25.06
CA GLU A 52 -24.87 -3.40 -26.04
C GLU A 52 -24.33 -3.46 -27.48
N ARG A 53 -23.19 -2.82 -27.76
CA ARG A 53 -22.49 -2.89 -29.06
C ARG A 53 -21.94 -4.29 -29.37
N CYS A 54 -21.42 -5.00 -28.37
CA CYS A 54 -20.97 -6.39 -28.49
C CYS A 54 -22.14 -7.32 -28.90
N ILE A 55 -23.30 -7.17 -28.27
CA ILE A 55 -24.52 -7.92 -28.63
C ILE A 55 -24.93 -7.61 -30.08
N GLY A 56 -24.95 -6.33 -30.47
CA GLY A 56 -25.28 -5.91 -31.83
C GLY A 56 -24.37 -6.52 -32.90
N ALA A 57 -23.05 -6.44 -32.73
CA ALA A 57 -22.08 -7.04 -33.64
C ALA A 57 -22.23 -8.57 -33.71
N LYS A 58 -22.39 -9.22 -32.54
CA LYS A 58 -22.58 -10.68 -32.45
C LYS A 58 -23.85 -11.16 -33.17
N ALA A 59 -24.95 -10.40 -33.06
CA ALA A 59 -26.21 -10.71 -33.73
C ALA A 59 -26.15 -10.52 -35.26
N GLN A 60 -25.30 -9.62 -35.75
CA GLN A 60 -25.06 -9.38 -37.18
C GLN A 60 -24.04 -10.37 -37.79
N GLY A 61 -23.45 -11.25 -36.98
CA GLY A 61 -22.38 -12.16 -37.42
C GLY A 61 -20.99 -11.52 -37.50
N ASP A 62 -20.83 -10.25 -37.13
CA ASP A 62 -19.54 -9.56 -37.09
C ASP A 62 -18.75 -9.98 -35.85
N MET A 63 -18.11 -11.15 -35.97
CA MET A 63 -17.28 -11.74 -34.94
C MET A 63 -16.04 -10.89 -34.62
N ALA A 64 -15.53 -10.10 -35.57
CA ALA A 64 -14.33 -9.29 -35.35
C ALA A 64 -14.62 -8.12 -34.40
N HIS A 65 -15.67 -7.33 -34.69
CA HIS A 65 -16.08 -6.24 -33.81
C HIS A 65 -16.64 -6.76 -32.48
N ALA A 66 -17.35 -7.90 -32.47
CA ALA A 66 -17.82 -8.50 -31.22
C ALA A 66 -16.67 -8.85 -30.26
N ILE A 67 -15.55 -9.41 -30.76
CA ILE A 67 -14.36 -9.69 -29.94
C ILE A 67 -13.72 -8.40 -29.41
N ILE A 68 -13.62 -7.35 -30.24
CA ILE A 68 -13.06 -6.05 -29.82
C ILE A 68 -13.90 -5.43 -28.69
N TYR A 69 -15.23 -5.38 -28.85
CA TYR A 69 -16.13 -4.83 -27.84
C TYR A 69 -16.15 -5.66 -26.55
N ALA A 70 -16.02 -6.99 -26.63
CA ALA A 70 -15.92 -7.86 -25.46
C ALA A 70 -14.62 -7.62 -24.65
N ASN A 71 -13.50 -7.40 -25.33
CA ASN A 71 -12.22 -7.10 -24.67
C ASN A 71 -12.22 -5.74 -23.96
N GLU A 72 -12.76 -4.70 -24.62
CA GLU A 72 -12.93 -3.36 -24.02
C GLU A 72 -13.85 -3.42 -22.79
N CYS A 73 -14.98 -4.12 -22.88
CA CYS A 73 -15.89 -4.42 -21.78
C CYS A 73 -15.16 -5.08 -20.57
N ALA A 74 -14.29 -6.06 -20.82
CA ALA A 74 -13.52 -6.73 -19.77
C ALA A 74 -12.53 -5.77 -19.04
N GLU A 75 -11.81 -4.92 -19.78
CA GLU A 75 -10.89 -3.95 -19.18
C GLU A 75 -11.62 -2.81 -18.47
N ILE A 76 -12.76 -2.33 -18.99
CA ILE A 76 -13.62 -1.35 -18.28
C ILE A 76 -14.10 -1.93 -16.94
N ARG A 77 -14.54 -3.19 -16.89
CA ARG A 77 -14.98 -3.87 -15.64
C ARG A 77 -13.85 -3.98 -14.62
N LYS A 78 -12.65 -4.30 -15.09
CA LYS A 78 -11.42 -4.37 -14.29
C LYS A 78 -11.04 -2.99 -13.72
N MET A 79 -11.09 -1.93 -14.53
CA MET A 79 -10.94 -0.54 -14.05
C MET A 79 -12.01 -0.17 -13.02
N HIS A 80 -13.28 -0.47 -13.30
CA HIS A 80 -14.40 -0.17 -12.41
C HIS A 80 -14.25 -0.85 -11.03
N LYS A 81 -13.85 -2.12 -10.99
CA LYS A 81 -13.54 -2.84 -9.74
C LYS A 81 -12.41 -2.17 -8.93
N ILE A 82 -11.38 -1.65 -9.61
CA ILE A 82 -10.29 -0.93 -8.93
C ILE A 82 -10.80 0.40 -8.35
N VAL A 83 -11.64 1.15 -9.08
CA VAL A 83 -12.24 2.39 -8.59
C VAL A 83 -13.14 2.12 -7.36
N LEU A 84 -14.05 1.15 -7.43
CA LEU A 84 -14.91 0.78 -6.29
C LEU A 84 -14.10 0.34 -5.07
N SER A 85 -13.08 -0.51 -5.23
CA SER A 85 -12.22 -0.89 -4.09
C SER A 85 -11.40 0.28 -3.52
N SER A 86 -11.13 1.30 -4.34
CA SER A 86 -10.49 2.55 -3.91
C SER A 86 -11.44 3.47 -3.15
N GLN A 87 -12.73 3.52 -3.51
CA GLN A 87 -13.76 4.24 -2.74
C GLN A 87 -13.87 3.69 -1.33
N LEU A 88 -14.09 2.38 -1.19
CA LEU A 88 -14.21 1.71 0.11
C LEU A 88 -12.95 1.90 0.99
N ALA A 89 -11.76 1.90 0.38
CA ALA A 89 -10.51 2.18 1.08
C ALA A 89 -10.39 3.63 1.58
N LEU A 90 -10.85 4.62 0.79
CA LEU A 90 -10.88 6.02 1.20
C LEU A 90 -12.00 6.33 2.20
N GLU A 91 -13.18 5.71 2.08
CA GLU A 91 -14.27 5.81 3.06
C GLU A 91 -13.80 5.33 4.44
N ARG A 92 -13.14 4.16 4.48
CA ARG A 92 -12.50 3.61 5.68
C ARG A 92 -11.47 4.58 6.29
N VAL A 93 -10.68 5.24 5.45
CA VAL A 93 -9.71 6.28 5.87
C VAL A 93 -10.42 7.51 6.44
N VAL A 94 -11.46 8.03 5.77
CA VAL A 94 -12.24 9.20 6.21
C VAL A 94 -12.90 8.92 7.56
N LEU A 95 -13.54 7.76 7.71
CA LEU A 95 -14.13 7.32 8.98
C LEU A 95 -13.07 7.26 10.10
N ARG A 96 -11.89 6.69 9.84
CA ARG A 96 -10.84 6.62 10.86
C ARG A 96 -10.25 7.98 11.21
N LEU A 97 -10.12 8.89 10.24
CA LEU A 97 -9.69 10.27 10.50
C LEU A 97 -10.71 11.03 11.34
N LYS A 98 -12.03 10.88 11.09
CA LYS A 98 -13.07 11.47 11.94
C LYS A 98 -12.98 11.00 13.39
N THR A 99 -12.75 9.70 13.65
CA THR A 99 -12.51 9.21 15.02
C THR A 99 -11.27 9.85 15.68
N ILE A 100 -10.19 10.06 14.93
CA ILE A 100 -8.98 10.74 15.46
C ILE A 100 -9.25 12.24 15.69
N GLU A 101 -10.07 12.86 14.85
CA GLU A 101 -10.53 14.25 14.98
C GLU A 101 -11.39 14.46 16.25
N GLU A 102 -12.24 13.49 16.58
CA GLU A 102 -13.14 13.51 17.73
C GLU A 102 -12.42 13.26 19.05
N VAL A 103 -11.61 12.20 19.14
CA VAL A 103 -11.04 11.73 20.42
C VAL A 103 -9.63 12.30 20.70
N GLY A 104 -8.85 12.63 19.66
CA GLY A 104 -7.67 13.49 19.77
C GLY A 104 -6.39 12.88 20.36
N ASP A 105 -6.44 11.73 21.04
CA ASP A 105 -5.27 10.98 21.53
C ASP A 105 -4.86 9.80 20.63
N ILE A 106 -5.76 9.38 19.73
CA ILE A 106 -5.68 8.19 18.84
C ILE A 106 -4.64 8.34 17.69
N LEU A 107 -3.68 9.28 17.77
CA LEU A 107 -2.76 9.63 16.67
C LEU A 107 -1.89 8.47 16.17
N ILE A 108 -1.59 7.47 17.00
CA ILE A 108 -0.82 6.28 16.60
C ILE A 108 -1.47 5.53 15.42
N HIS A 109 -2.77 5.73 15.19
CA HIS A 109 -3.51 5.14 14.07
C HIS A 109 -3.45 5.96 12.77
N LEU A 110 -2.77 7.12 12.75
CA LEU A 110 -2.54 7.89 11.52
C LEU A 110 -1.56 7.20 10.57
N GLY A 111 -0.59 6.43 11.08
CA GLY A 111 0.34 5.63 10.27
C GLY A 111 -0.37 4.62 9.35
N PRO A 112 -1.24 3.75 9.88
CA PRO A 112 -2.08 2.86 9.07
C PRO A 112 -2.98 3.58 8.06
N VAL A 113 -3.53 4.75 8.41
CA VAL A 113 -4.30 5.59 7.48
C VAL A 113 -3.44 6.04 6.30
N LEU A 114 -2.24 6.56 6.56
CA LEU A 114 -1.28 6.95 5.52
C LEU A 114 -0.87 5.76 4.63
N SER A 115 -0.76 4.56 5.21
CA SER A 115 -0.48 3.33 4.45
C SER A 115 -1.61 2.99 3.46
N ILE A 116 -2.87 2.99 3.91
CA ILE A 116 -4.04 2.72 3.06
C ILE A 116 -4.19 3.79 1.96
N MET A 117 -3.95 5.06 2.29
CA MET A 117 -3.92 6.14 1.30
C MET A 117 -2.85 5.93 0.23
N LYS A 118 -1.62 5.54 0.63
CA LYS A 118 -0.50 5.30 -0.30
C LYS A 118 -0.77 4.11 -1.23
N GLU A 119 -1.36 3.03 -0.72
CA GLU A 119 -1.76 1.89 -1.56
C GLU A 119 -2.87 2.28 -2.55
N THR A 120 -3.86 3.01 -2.08
CA THR A 120 -5.00 3.48 -2.89
C THR A 120 -4.55 4.46 -3.98
N LYS A 121 -3.60 5.36 -3.67
CA LYS A 121 -2.89 6.18 -4.66
C LYS A 121 -2.27 5.29 -5.75
N GLY A 122 -1.52 4.26 -5.36
CA GLY A 122 -0.88 3.33 -6.30
C GLY A 122 -1.88 2.73 -7.29
N LYS A 123 -2.98 2.18 -6.77
CA LYS A 123 -4.08 1.60 -7.55
C LYS A 123 -4.72 2.59 -8.55
N LEU A 124 -4.88 3.86 -8.15
CA LEU A 124 -5.54 4.89 -8.96
C LEU A 124 -4.64 5.56 -10.00
N THR A 125 -3.32 5.46 -9.88
CA THR A 125 -2.36 6.24 -10.71
C THR A 125 -2.51 6.00 -12.21
N GLY A 126 -2.87 4.79 -12.63
CA GLY A 126 -3.11 4.44 -14.04
C GLY A 126 -4.57 4.59 -14.53
N ILE A 127 -5.48 5.09 -13.68
CA ILE A 127 -6.94 5.09 -13.96
C ILE A 127 -7.54 6.49 -13.75
N ILE A 128 -7.18 7.16 -12.65
CA ILE A 128 -7.68 8.49 -12.26
C ILE A 128 -6.49 9.28 -11.65
N PRO A 129 -5.57 9.78 -12.50
CA PRO A 129 -4.32 10.39 -12.05
C PRO A 129 -4.54 11.68 -11.25
N GLU A 130 -5.66 12.38 -11.45
CA GLU A 130 -6.02 13.59 -10.71
C GLU A 130 -6.28 13.29 -9.23
N VAL A 131 -6.99 12.19 -8.94
CA VAL A 131 -7.22 11.73 -7.57
C VAL A 131 -5.93 11.16 -6.97
N SER A 132 -5.14 10.42 -7.75
CA SER A 132 -3.81 9.94 -7.30
C SER A 132 -2.91 11.10 -6.84
N ARG A 133 -2.84 12.21 -7.60
CA ARG A 133 -2.06 13.38 -7.19
C ARG A 133 -2.61 14.03 -5.92
N GLU A 134 -3.92 14.21 -5.80
CA GLU A 134 -4.49 14.80 -4.58
C GLU A 134 -4.29 13.90 -3.35
N LEU A 135 -4.36 12.57 -3.49
CA LEU A 135 -4.04 11.65 -2.38
C LEU A 135 -2.57 11.73 -1.93
N GLU A 136 -1.64 12.07 -2.82
CA GLU A 136 -0.26 12.40 -2.46
C GLU A 136 -0.19 13.72 -1.68
N GLU A 137 -0.79 14.80 -2.18
CA GLU A 137 -0.81 16.10 -1.51
C GLU A 137 -1.47 16.05 -0.11
N ILE A 138 -2.53 15.25 0.07
CA ILE A 138 -3.16 15.03 1.39
C ILE A 138 -2.28 14.13 2.27
N GLY A 139 -1.65 13.10 1.70
CA GLY A 139 -0.73 12.21 2.41
C GLY A 139 0.50 12.93 2.94
N GLU A 140 1.11 13.82 2.14
CA GLU A 140 2.21 14.68 2.55
C GLU A 140 1.80 15.66 3.66
N PHE A 141 0.63 16.27 3.55
CA PHE A 141 0.08 17.19 4.56
C PHE A 141 -0.18 16.50 5.92
N LEU A 142 -0.76 15.30 5.89
CA LEU A 142 -0.97 14.47 7.09
C LEU A 142 0.36 13.94 7.66
N ASN A 143 1.32 13.56 6.82
CA ASN A 143 2.64 13.11 7.25
C ASN A 143 3.47 14.26 7.85
N GLY A 144 3.41 15.47 7.28
CA GLY A 144 3.99 16.68 7.88
C GLY A 144 3.40 16.96 9.26
N THR A 145 2.08 16.80 9.40
CA THR A 145 1.37 16.95 10.67
C THR A 145 1.78 15.88 11.71
N LEU A 146 2.02 14.62 11.30
CA LEU A 146 2.55 13.58 12.18
C LEU A 146 3.97 13.91 12.67
N ASN A 147 4.83 14.39 11.77
CA ASN A 147 6.20 14.80 12.08
C ASN A 147 6.26 16.01 13.03
N GLU A 148 5.34 16.98 12.89
CA GLU A 148 5.24 18.14 13.81
C GLU A 148 4.90 17.73 15.26
N VAL A 149 4.18 16.62 15.46
CA VAL A 149 3.86 16.08 16.79
C VAL A 149 5.02 15.23 17.37
N GLY A 150 6.01 14.87 16.56
CA GLY A 150 7.18 14.08 16.99
C GLY A 150 6.91 12.58 17.16
N LEU A 151 5.79 12.08 16.63
CA LEU A 151 5.46 10.66 16.59
C LEU A 151 6.19 10.00 15.42
N ALA A 152 7.25 9.24 15.70
CA ALA A 152 7.94 8.44 14.69
C ALA A 152 7.02 7.30 14.18
N PRO A 153 6.93 7.06 12.86
CA PRO A 153 5.99 6.11 12.27
C PRO A 153 6.48 4.64 12.34
N ASP A 154 6.91 4.17 13.51
CA ASP A 154 7.29 2.76 13.73
C ASP A 154 6.15 1.94 14.34
N VAL A 155 5.08 1.78 13.54
CA VAL A 155 3.88 1.00 13.93
C VAL A 155 3.44 0.11 12.78
N LYS A 156 4.03 -1.10 12.70
CA LYS A 156 3.55 -2.18 11.82
C LYS A 156 2.30 -2.86 12.39
N THR A 157 1.26 -2.11 12.75
CA THR A 157 -0.05 -2.72 13.03
C THR A 157 -0.65 -3.20 11.72
N ASN A 158 -0.77 -4.53 11.56
CA ASN A 158 -1.70 -5.10 10.60
C ASN A 158 -3.12 -4.63 10.95
N VAL A 159 -3.75 -3.85 10.07
CA VAL A 159 -5.15 -3.42 10.23
C VAL A 159 -6.04 -4.18 9.24
N GLU A 160 -5.77 -5.47 9.03
CA GLU A 160 -6.65 -6.38 8.30
C GLU A 160 -7.00 -7.62 9.13
N ALA A 161 -8.14 -7.52 9.82
CA ALA A 161 -9.12 -8.58 9.94
C ALA A 161 -10.49 -7.94 10.19
N SER A 162 -11.55 -8.46 9.56
CA SER A 162 -12.92 -8.21 10.03
C SER A 162 -13.04 -8.85 11.42
N SER A 163 -13.26 -8.05 12.47
CA SER A 163 -13.46 -8.60 13.82
C SER A 163 -14.71 -9.48 13.85
N GLN A 164 -14.73 -10.48 14.72
CA GLN A 164 -15.91 -11.34 14.87
C GLN A 164 -17.17 -10.53 15.27
N GLU A 165 -16.95 -9.42 15.98
CA GLU A 165 -17.93 -8.37 16.27
C GLU A 165 -18.43 -7.65 15.01
N ALA A 166 -17.53 -7.21 14.11
CA ALA A 166 -17.93 -6.57 12.85
C ALA A 166 -18.75 -7.50 11.94
N LYS A 167 -18.55 -8.83 12.02
CA LYS A 167 -19.40 -9.80 11.32
C LYS A 167 -20.82 -9.85 11.91
N LYS A 168 -20.94 -9.96 13.25
CA LYS A 168 -22.23 -9.91 13.94
C LYS A 168 -23.00 -8.62 13.65
N ILE A 169 -22.33 -7.47 13.67
CA ILE A 169 -22.95 -6.17 13.33
C ILE A 169 -23.47 -6.15 11.88
N LEU A 170 -22.80 -6.83 10.94
CA LEU A 170 -23.31 -6.98 9.57
C LEU A 170 -24.50 -7.95 9.48
N GLU A 171 -24.49 -9.05 10.25
CA GLU A 171 -25.61 -10.02 10.33
C GLU A 171 -26.86 -9.40 10.98
N GLU A 172 -26.69 -8.60 12.05
CA GLU A 172 -27.74 -7.81 12.69
C GLU A 172 -28.28 -6.74 11.72
N ALA A 173 -27.40 -6.03 11.01
CA ALA A 173 -27.79 -5.00 10.04
C ALA A 173 -28.51 -5.58 8.80
N SER A 174 -28.12 -6.76 8.29
CA SER A 174 -28.84 -7.42 7.19
C SER A 174 -30.23 -7.86 7.63
N THR A 175 -30.37 -8.40 8.85
CA THR A 175 -31.67 -8.82 9.40
C THR A 175 -32.64 -7.63 9.47
N ILE A 176 -32.20 -6.50 10.03
CA ILE A 176 -33.01 -5.27 10.13
C ILE A 176 -33.32 -4.65 8.74
N ALA A 177 -32.44 -4.85 7.75
CA ALA A 177 -32.68 -4.41 6.38
C ALA A 177 -33.71 -5.29 5.65
N GLU A 178 -33.69 -6.61 5.86
CA GLU A 178 -34.66 -7.56 5.33
C GLU A 178 -36.05 -7.34 5.94
N GLU A 179 -36.15 -7.12 7.25
CA GLU A 179 -37.40 -6.76 7.93
C GLU A 179 -38.03 -5.50 7.29
N LYS A 180 -37.24 -4.43 7.12
CA LYS A 180 -37.72 -3.18 6.48
C LYS A 180 -38.09 -3.35 5.02
N LEU A 181 -37.37 -4.18 4.26
CA LEU A 181 -37.76 -4.51 2.88
C LEU A 181 -39.10 -5.26 2.86
N LYS A 182 -39.36 -6.14 3.84
CA LYS A 182 -40.62 -6.86 3.96
C LYS A 182 -41.79 -5.98 4.45
N GLU A 183 -41.53 -4.95 5.26
CA GLU A 183 -42.52 -3.91 5.58
C GLU A 183 -42.89 -3.05 4.36
N LEU A 184 -41.92 -2.72 3.50
CA LEU A 184 -42.11 -1.89 2.31
C LEU A 184 -42.69 -2.67 1.11
N TYR A 185 -42.38 -3.97 1.02
CA TYR A 185 -42.82 -4.87 -0.04
C TYR A 185 -43.42 -6.15 0.60
N PRO A 186 -44.62 -6.07 1.20
CA PRO A 186 -45.29 -7.24 1.74
C PRO A 186 -45.58 -8.25 0.61
N ASP A 187 -45.39 -9.54 0.90
CA ASP A 187 -45.52 -10.62 -0.06
C ASP A 187 -46.87 -10.56 -0.80
N LEU A 188 -46.83 -10.35 -2.12
CA LEU A 188 -48.04 -10.43 -2.96
C LEU A 188 -48.62 -11.85 -2.84
N PRO A 189 -49.96 -12.00 -2.66
CA PRO A 189 -50.56 -13.29 -2.39
C PRO A 189 -50.32 -14.25 -3.57
N ILE A 190 -49.49 -15.26 -3.32
CA ILE A 190 -49.18 -16.32 -4.29
C ILE A 190 -50.51 -17.04 -4.62
N PRO A 191 -50.98 -17.02 -5.89
CA PRO A 191 -52.13 -17.81 -6.26
C PRO A 191 -51.80 -19.30 -6.06
N PRO A 192 -52.73 -20.12 -5.55
CA PRO A 192 -52.41 -21.49 -5.12
C PRO A 192 -51.84 -22.31 -6.27
N SER A 193 -50.59 -22.76 -6.09
CA SER A 193 -49.90 -23.63 -7.04
C SER A 193 -50.57 -25.00 -7.10
N GLU A 194 -50.91 -25.46 -8.30
CA GLU A 194 -51.29 -26.85 -8.53
C GLU A 194 -50.07 -27.78 -8.24
N PRO A 195 -50.30 -29.02 -7.75
CA PRO A 195 -49.22 -29.85 -7.23
C PRO A 195 -48.41 -30.53 -8.34
N GLU A 196 -47.19 -30.05 -8.61
CA GLU A 196 -46.28 -30.76 -9.52
C GLU A 196 -45.73 -32.06 -8.90
N THR A 197 -45.81 -33.14 -9.68
CA THR A 197 -45.54 -34.51 -9.22
C THR A 197 -44.13 -35.02 -9.57
N GLY A 198 -43.15 -34.67 -8.74
CA GLY A 198 -41.98 -35.50 -8.43
C GLY A 198 -40.95 -35.83 -9.52
N SER A 199 -39.91 -36.57 -9.09
CA SER A 199 -38.72 -36.99 -9.87
C SER A 199 -37.76 -35.83 -10.26
N LEU A 200 -36.44 -36.00 -10.34
CA LEU A 200 -35.58 -37.18 -10.13
C LEU A 200 -34.46 -36.89 -9.11
N GLU A 201 -33.86 -37.96 -8.58
CA GLU A 201 -32.67 -37.93 -7.73
C GLU A 201 -31.40 -37.68 -8.56
N ALA A 202 -30.38 -37.05 -7.98
CA ALA A 202 -29.10 -36.79 -8.63
C ALA A 202 -28.00 -37.71 -8.10
N GLU A 203 -27.71 -38.79 -8.83
CA GLU A 203 -26.56 -39.65 -8.54
C GLU A 203 -25.24 -38.93 -8.88
N SER A 204 -24.32 -38.85 -7.91
CA SER A 204 -22.94 -38.41 -8.14
C SER A 204 -21.99 -39.60 -8.06
N LEU A 205 -21.76 -40.26 -9.20
CA LEU A 205 -20.73 -41.29 -9.33
C LEU A 205 -19.33 -40.67 -9.13
N ALA A 206 -18.54 -41.28 -8.26
CA ALA A 206 -17.12 -40.99 -8.13
C ALA A 206 -16.31 -41.86 -9.11
N GLU A 207 -15.31 -41.30 -9.77
CA GLU A 207 -14.31 -42.06 -10.53
C GLU A 207 -12.90 -41.68 -10.05
N THR A 208 -12.04 -42.69 -9.94
CA THR A 208 -10.71 -42.59 -9.31
C THR A 208 -9.63 -43.25 -10.15
N GLY A 209 -8.57 -42.49 -10.44
CA GLY A 209 -7.29 -42.89 -11.04
C GLY A 209 -6.41 -41.63 -11.12
N GLY A 210 -5.10 -41.65 -10.87
CA GLY A 210 -4.14 -42.74 -11.05
C GLY A 210 -3.47 -42.57 -12.42
N GLU A 211 -2.15 -42.51 -12.58
CA GLU A 211 -0.98 -42.69 -11.68
C GLU A 211 0.09 -41.60 -12.08
N ALA A 212 1.36 -41.52 -11.65
CA ALA A 212 2.27 -42.42 -10.94
C ALA A 212 3.42 -41.66 -10.22
N GLU A 213 4.22 -42.38 -9.42
CA GLU A 213 5.46 -41.90 -8.77
C GLU A 213 6.64 -41.63 -9.73
N LEU A 214 7.66 -40.92 -9.22
CA LEU A 214 9.08 -41.25 -9.46
C LEU A 214 10.00 -40.61 -8.39
N GLU A 215 11.14 -41.25 -8.12
CA GLU A 215 11.93 -41.09 -6.88
C GLU A 215 13.16 -40.16 -6.99
N GLN A 216 13.80 -39.91 -5.84
CA GLN A 216 15.16 -39.35 -5.73
C GLN A 216 16.21 -40.47 -5.82
N PRO A 217 17.46 -40.16 -6.22
CA PRO A 217 18.61 -40.60 -5.39
C PRO A 217 19.79 -39.61 -5.32
N GLU A 218 20.77 -39.90 -4.45
CA GLU A 218 21.93 -39.06 -4.12
C GLU A 218 23.28 -39.51 -4.75
N ALA A 219 24.21 -38.55 -4.84
CA ALA A 219 25.68 -38.63 -4.60
C ALA A 219 26.69 -39.41 -5.52
N GLU A 220 27.60 -38.62 -6.12
CA GLU A 220 29.08 -38.79 -6.20
C GLU A 220 29.69 -39.97 -7.05
N PRO A 221 31.01 -39.97 -7.44
CA PRO A 221 32.15 -39.18 -6.90
C PRO A 221 33.19 -38.54 -7.88
N ALA A 222 34.04 -37.66 -7.30
CA ALA A 222 35.46 -37.29 -7.59
C ALA A 222 35.98 -37.00 -9.04
N LYS A 223 36.62 -35.86 -9.41
CA LYS A 223 37.90 -35.20 -8.95
C LYS A 223 39.18 -36.06 -9.12
N PRO A 224 40.42 -35.48 -9.19
CA PRO A 224 40.90 -34.10 -8.96
C PRO A 224 41.32 -33.40 -10.29
N ILE A 225 42.16 -32.35 -10.44
CA ILE A 225 43.11 -31.51 -9.63
C ILE A 225 43.04 -30.04 -10.20
N GLU A 226 43.79 -28.96 -9.89
CA GLU A 226 44.90 -28.56 -8.98
C GLU A 226 44.73 -27.04 -8.69
N GLN A 227 44.55 -26.54 -7.46
CA GLN A 227 45.53 -26.11 -6.44
C GLN A 227 46.58 -25.03 -6.80
N VAL A 228 46.37 -23.81 -6.29
CA VAL A 228 47.43 -22.91 -5.76
C VAL A 228 46.89 -22.31 -4.45
N GLN A 229 47.73 -22.09 -3.42
CA GLN A 229 47.27 -22.09 -2.03
C GLN A 229 47.80 -20.93 -1.14
N ILE A 230 46.86 -20.21 -0.50
CA ILE A 230 46.94 -19.48 0.79
C ILE A 230 48.04 -18.41 1.00
N LYS A 231 47.59 -17.18 1.30
CA LYS A 231 47.99 -16.47 2.55
C LYS A 231 46.92 -15.43 2.98
N PRO A 232 46.65 -15.25 4.29
CA PRO A 232 45.55 -14.41 4.77
C PRO A 232 45.99 -12.96 5.02
N LEU A 233 45.05 -12.02 4.97
CA LEU A 233 45.28 -10.63 5.38
C LEU A 233 44.05 -10.01 6.08
N LYS A 234 44.19 -9.82 7.39
CA LYS A 234 43.43 -8.94 8.32
C LYS A 234 41.91 -8.76 8.09
N ALA A 235 41.11 -9.19 9.07
CA ALA A 235 39.72 -8.77 9.18
C ALA A 235 39.60 -7.24 9.33
N GLU A 236 38.71 -6.61 8.57
CA GLU A 236 38.29 -5.22 8.81
C GLU A 236 37.38 -5.14 10.06
N PRO A 237 37.41 -4.04 10.83
CA PRO A 237 36.55 -3.86 12.00
C PRO A 237 35.06 -3.71 11.62
N PRO A 238 34.10 -4.03 12.51
CA PRO A 238 32.67 -3.88 12.23
C PRO A 238 32.29 -2.45 11.86
N LEU A 239 31.46 -2.29 10.82
CA LEU A 239 31.04 -1.00 10.26
C LEU A 239 30.48 -0.02 11.32
N GLU A 240 29.80 -0.55 12.34
CA GLU A 240 29.19 0.24 13.42
C GLU A 240 30.26 0.88 14.35
N GLU A 241 31.36 0.17 14.63
CA GLU A 241 32.49 0.68 15.40
C GLU A 241 33.26 1.75 14.61
N VAL A 242 33.30 1.62 13.27
CA VAL A 242 33.86 2.64 12.37
C VAL A 242 32.98 3.89 12.36
N LYS A 243 31.65 3.73 12.38
CA LYS A 243 30.67 4.84 12.40
C LYS A 243 30.82 5.71 13.66
N GLU A 244 30.97 5.10 14.83
CA GLU A 244 31.17 5.85 16.08
C GLU A 244 32.49 6.61 16.09
N LYS A 245 33.62 5.93 15.78
CA LYS A 245 34.95 6.56 15.73
C LYS A 245 35.04 7.69 14.69
N LEU A 246 34.35 7.54 13.55
CA LEU A 246 34.26 8.58 12.53
C LEU A 246 33.48 9.81 13.02
N TYR A 247 32.42 9.62 13.81
CA TYR A 247 31.66 10.73 14.40
C TYR A 247 32.48 11.47 15.48
N GLU A 248 33.26 10.75 16.30
CA GLU A 248 34.19 11.37 17.24
C GLU A 248 35.33 12.13 16.53
N TYR A 249 35.89 11.55 15.46
CA TYR A 249 36.91 12.18 14.63
C TYR A 249 36.41 13.50 14.02
N LEU A 250 35.22 13.49 13.41
CA LEU A 250 34.56 14.69 12.87
C LEU A 250 34.33 15.76 13.95
N LYS A 251 34.00 15.36 15.19
CA LYS A 251 33.82 16.27 16.32
C LYS A 251 35.14 16.89 16.78
N ALA A 252 36.24 16.13 16.80
CA ALA A 252 37.58 16.62 17.12
C ALA A 252 38.12 17.58 16.05
N HIS A 253 37.98 17.21 14.76
CA HIS A 253 38.44 17.99 13.61
C HIS A 253 37.43 19.08 13.15
N ARG A 254 36.48 19.46 14.02
CA ARG A 254 35.50 20.55 13.81
C ARG A 254 34.68 20.46 12.51
N GLY A 255 34.47 19.26 11.99
CA GLY A 255 33.72 18.98 10.75
C GLY A 255 34.55 18.97 9.47
N GLU A 256 35.85 19.25 9.52
CA GLU A 256 36.72 19.15 8.34
C GLU A 256 37.24 17.71 8.17
N LEU A 257 36.89 17.07 7.04
CA LEU A 257 37.23 15.68 6.74
C LEU A 257 38.21 15.59 5.56
N ALA A 258 39.49 15.31 5.84
CA ALA A 258 40.44 14.88 4.83
C ALA A 258 40.37 13.35 4.67
N LEU A 259 39.70 12.86 3.62
CA LEU A 259 39.48 11.42 3.37
C LEU A 259 40.77 10.59 3.45
N THR A 260 41.90 11.12 2.95
CA THR A 260 43.21 10.45 2.95
C THR A 260 43.84 10.32 4.34
N GLU A 261 43.57 11.25 5.25
CA GLU A 261 44.10 11.24 6.62
C GLU A 261 43.20 10.38 7.51
N CYS A 262 41.87 10.56 7.37
CA CYS A 262 40.86 9.73 8.03
C CYS A 262 41.03 8.23 7.75
N CYS A 263 41.28 7.80 6.50
CA CYS A 263 41.51 6.38 6.19
C CYS A 263 42.80 5.84 6.83
N ARG A 264 43.83 6.69 6.98
CA ARG A 264 45.12 6.33 7.60
C ARG A 264 45.01 6.22 9.12
N GLU A 265 44.30 7.14 9.76
CA GLU A 265 44.19 7.22 11.23
C GLU A 265 43.14 6.27 11.81
N LEU A 266 42.05 6.02 11.10
CA LEU A 266 41.07 4.98 11.47
C LEU A 266 41.43 3.58 10.92
N ASN A 267 42.47 3.47 10.08
CA ASN A 267 42.94 2.23 9.43
C ASN A 267 41.79 1.42 8.79
N VAL A 268 41.00 2.09 7.94
CA VAL A 268 39.83 1.52 7.24
C VAL A 268 39.83 1.89 5.76
N SER A 269 39.21 1.05 4.93
CA SER A 269 39.06 1.30 3.51
C SER A 269 38.15 2.52 3.22
N LYS A 270 38.47 3.22 2.13
CA LYS A 270 37.72 4.42 1.66
C LYS A 270 36.23 4.16 1.46
N GLU A 271 35.87 2.94 1.05
CA GLU A 271 34.47 2.53 0.90
C GLU A 271 33.73 2.46 2.23
N THR A 272 34.36 1.89 3.27
CA THR A 272 33.79 1.77 4.61
C THR A 272 33.62 3.15 5.26
N VAL A 273 34.55 4.09 5.03
CA VAL A 273 34.38 5.50 5.43
C VAL A 273 33.19 6.15 4.71
N ASN A 274 33.07 5.99 3.38
CA ASN A 274 31.94 6.54 2.62
C ASN A 274 30.59 5.99 3.12
N LYS A 275 30.48 4.66 3.31
CA LYS A 275 29.28 4.00 3.85
C LYS A 275 28.91 4.54 5.25
N ALA A 276 29.90 4.77 6.11
CA ALA A 276 29.68 5.36 7.44
C ALA A 276 29.24 6.85 7.37
N LEU A 277 29.75 7.65 6.42
CA LEU A 277 29.28 9.02 6.20
C LEU A 277 27.83 9.06 5.69
N GLU A 278 27.47 8.15 4.77
CA GLU A 278 26.09 8.01 4.27
C GLU A 278 25.12 7.64 5.41
N LEU A 279 25.50 6.70 6.28
CA LEU A 279 24.71 6.35 7.47
C LEU A 279 24.57 7.53 8.44
N LEU A 280 25.66 8.26 8.76
CA LEU A 280 25.59 9.43 9.63
C LEU A 280 24.76 10.59 9.02
N ALA A 281 24.66 10.66 7.69
CA ALA A 281 23.80 11.62 6.99
C ALA A 281 22.32 11.17 6.99
N GLN A 282 22.04 9.87 6.82
CA GLN A 282 20.70 9.29 6.94
C GLN A 282 20.16 9.40 8.38
N GLU A 283 21.01 9.21 9.39
CA GLU A 283 20.71 9.46 10.81
C GLU A 283 20.57 10.97 11.15
N GLY A 284 20.77 11.87 10.18
CA GLY A 284 20.67 13.33 10.36
C GLY A 284 21.75 13.96 11.23
N LYS A 285 22.77 13.20 11.66
CA LYS A 285 23.86 13.64 12.56
C LYS A 285 24.86 14.56 11.86
N ILE A 286 25.03 14.41 10.54
CA ILE A 286 25.85 15.29 9.70
C ILE A 286 25.09 15.75 8.46
N ARG A 287 25.55 16.84 7.82
CA ARG A 287 25.05 17.30 6.51
C ARG A 287 26.18 17.30 5.49
N LEU A 288 25.99 16.53 4.43
CA LEU A 288 26.94 16.42 3.33
C LEU A 288 26.67 17.53 2.29
N GLN A 289 27.48 18.60 2.32
CA GLN A 289 27.55 19.65 1.29
C GLN A 289 28.93 19.62 0.60
N GLN A 290 28.98 19.16 -0.65
CA GLN A 290 30.22 19.16 -1.46
C GLN A 290 30.71 20.60 -1.74
N ALA A 291 32.03 20.75 -1.82
CA ALA A 291 32.77 21.99 -2.13
C ALA A 291 34.11 21.66 -2.80
#